data_AF-A0A1G2CGI3-F1
#
_entry.id   AF-A0A1G2CGI3-F1
#
_cell.length_a   1.000
_cell.length_b   1.000
_cell.length_c   1.000
_cell.angle_alpha   90.00
_cell.angle_beta   90.00
_cell.angle_gamma   90.00
#
_symmetry.space_group_name_H-M   'P 1'
#
loop_
_entity.id
_entity.type
_entity.pdbx_description
1 polymer ?
#
loop_
_entity_poly.entity_id
_entity_poly.type
_entity_poly.pdbx_seq_one_letter_code
_entity_poly.pdbx_strand_id
1 'polypeptide(L)'
;MSNRTRKLIFVIVFVVMAGGGYAASRLWRVFEGSIPQTFTDARLQGAIIAQNIVNLSNQSAQDLARVNDLDREGSTEDALRLTAELVNRSKEIRDEAISLSTQVGTMTRALSEINSLDARQAALESIASRLALVSRLINYSGYLGQLLDALQHRLSGNGAPDNTVQNAIEQVNAEVNAINNFNAQAGQAMDRFDKLIGE
;
A
#
# COMPACT_ATOMS: atom_id res chain seq x y z
N MET A 1 -21.11 -25.58 -62.13
CA MET A 1 -20.37 -24.48 -61.45
C MET A 1 -18.90 -24.59 -61.82
N SER A 2 -18.31 -23.54 -62.40
CA SER A 2 -16.89 -23.53 -62.75
C SER A 2 -16.02 -23.67 -61.50
N ASN A 3 -14.89 -24.40 -61.61
CA ASN A 3 -13.90 -24.53 -60.52
C ASN A 3 -13.41 -23.16 -59.99
N ARG A 4 -13.49 -22.09 -60.80
CA ARG A 4 -13.19 -20.73 -60.36
C ARG A 4 -14.24 -20.19 -59.39
N THR A 5 -15.53 -20.43 -59.63
CA THR A 5 -16.63 -19.95 -58.78
C THR A 5 -16.61 -20.62 -57.39
N ARG A 6 -16.27 -21.91 -57.32
CA ARG A 6 -16.14 -22.64 -56.04
C ARG A 6 -14.95 -22.15 -55.20
N LYS A 7 -13.80 -21.86 -55.83
CA LYS A 7 -12.64 -21.29 -55.13
C LYS A 7 -12.90 -19.89 -54.60
N LEU A 8 -13.64 -19.06 -55.37
CA LEU A 8 -13.99 -17.70 -54.96
C LEU A 8 -14.94 -17.68 -53.75
N ILE A 9 -15.94 -18.57 -53.72
CA ILE A 9 -16.83 -18.72 -52.57
C ILE A 9 -16.05 -19.20 -51.32
N PHE A 10 -15.14 -20.15 -51.48
CA PHE A 10 -14.30 -20.63 -50.37
C PHE A 10 -13.41 -19.53 -49.78
N VAL A 11 -12.80 -18.68 -50.62
CA VAL A 11 -11.98 -17.54 -50.16
C VAL A 11 -12.83 -16.50 -49.43
N ILE A 12 -14.03 -16.19 -49.93
CA ILE A 12 -14.94 -15.24 -49.27
C ILE A 12 -15.38 -15.76 -47.90
N VAL A 13 -15.78 -17.03 -47.80
CA VAL A 13 -16.17 -17.66 -46.53
C VAL A 13 -15.01 -17.68 -45.54
N PHE A 14 -13.79 -17.96 -46.01
CA PHE A 14 -12.58 -17.94 -45.18
C PHE A 14 -12.26 -16.53 -44.68
N VAL A 15 -12.37 -15.50 -45.52
CA VAL A 15 -12.14 -14.09 -45.13
C VAL A 15 -13.21 -13.61 -44.15
N VAL A 16 -14.47 -14.03 -44.31
CA VAL A 16 -15.54 -13.71 -43.36
C VAL A 16 -15.36 -14.44 -42.03
N MET A 17 -14.93 -15.71 -42.03
CA MET A 17 -14.61 -16.43 -40.78
C MET A 17 -13.36 -15.88 -40.09
N ALA A 18 -12.31 -15.55 -40.84
CA ALA A 18 -11.09 -14.95 -40.29
C ALA A 18 -11.36 -13.53 -39.76
N GLY A 19 -12.15 -12.73 -40.48
CA GLY A 19 -12.60 -11.41 -40.05
C GLY A 19 -13.55 -11.46 -38.86
N GLY A 20 -14.47 -12.43 -38.85
CA GLY A 20 -15.39 -12.69 -37.74
C GLY A 20 -14.68 -13.17 -36.48
N GLY A 21 -13.68 -14.05 -36.60
CA GLY A 21 -12.84 -14.50 -35.48
C GLY A 21 -11.93 -13.38 -34.95
N TYR A 22 -11.40 -12.53 -35.82
CA TYR A 22 -10.62 -11.35 -35.43
C TYR A 22 -11.48 -10.29 -34.72
N ALA A 23 -12.67 -10.01 -35.24
CA ALA A 23 -13.62 -9.10 -34.60
C ALA A 23 -14.14 -9.68 -33.27
N ALA A 24 -14.43 -10.98 -33.21
CA ALA A 24 -14.87 -11.67 -31.99
C ALA A 24 -13.77 -11.69 -30.92
N SER A 25 -12.50 -11.92 -31.28
CA SER A 25 -11.38 -11.88 -30.30
C SER A 25 -11.05 -10.46 -29.81
N ARG A 26 -11.28 -9.44 -30.64
CA ARG A 26 -11.16 -8.04 -30.21
C ARG A 26 -12.35 -7.62 -29.33
N LEU A 27 -13.56 -8.07 -29.65
CA LEU A 27 -14.73 -7.88 -28.80
C LEU A 27 -14.59 -8.66 -27.48
N TRP A 28 -14.04 -9.88 -27.48
CA TRP A 28 -13.77 -10.64 -26.25
C TRP A 28 -12.81 -9.92 -25.30
N ARG A 29 -11.76 -9.25 -25.84
CA ARG A 29 -10.86 -8.39 -25.05
C ARG A 29 -11.50 -7.08 -24.57
N VAL A 30 -12.59 -6.63 -25.19
CA VAL A 30 -13.42 -5.51 -24.70
C VAL A 30 -14.44 -6.01 -23.64
N PHE A 31 -14.79 -7.30 -23.67
CA PHE A 31 -15.62 -7.98 -22.67
C PHE A 31 -14.84 -8.51 -21.46
N GLU A 32 -13.51 -8.66 -21.55
CA GLU A 32 -12.62 -8.77 -20.39
C GLU A 32 -12.60 -7.40 -19.70
N GLY A 33 -13.28 -7.34 -18.55
CA GLY A 33 -13.66 -6.09 -17.89
C GLY A 33 -12.52 -5.09 -17.75
N SER A 34 -12.60 -3.99 -18.49
CA SER A 34 -11.67 -2.88 -18.37
C SER A 34 -11.70 -2.36 -16.93
N ILE A 35 -10.55 -2.41 -16.26
CA ILE A 35 -10.41 -1.85 -14.91
C ILE A 35 -10.48 -0.33 -15.05
N PRO A 36 -11.24 0.36 -14.18
CA PRO A 36 -11.29 1.81 -14.21
C PRO A 36 -9.90 2.40 -14.04
N GLN A 37 -9.54 3.35 -14.90
CA GLN A 37 -8.25 4.04 -14.78
C GLN A 37 -8.06 4.68 -13.40
N THR A 38 -9.15 5.19 -12.81
CA THR A 38 -9.18 5.74 -11.45
C THR A 38 -8.80 4.72 -10.38
N PHE A 39 -9.19 3.46 -10.55
CA PHE A 39 -8.77 2.36 -9.67
C PHE A 39 -7.29 2.06 -9.85
N THR A 40 -6.82 1.96 -11.09
CA THR A 40 -5.41 1.67 -11.42
C THR A 40 -4.46 2.76 -10.92
N ASP A 41 -4.82 4.03 -11.11
CA ASP A 41 -4.02 5.17 -10.66
C ASP A 41 -3.96 5.22 -9.13
N ALA A 42 -5.10 5.03 -8.45
CA ALA A 42 -5.17 5.01 -7.00
C ALA A 42 -4.40 3.81 -6.41
N ARG A 43 -4.44 2.64 -7.06
CA ARG A 43 -3.63 1.46 -6.72
C ARG A 43 -2.14 1.80 -6.76
N LEU A 44 -1.67 2.41 -7.86
CA LEU A 44 -0.25 2.74 -8.05
C LEU A 44 0.22 3.78 -7.04
N GLN A 45 -0.54 4.87 -6.86
CA GLN A 45 -0.26 5.89 -5.85
C GLN A 45 -0.26 5.30 -4.45
N GLY A 46 -1.25 4.46 -4.12
CA GLY A 46 -1.34 3.78 -2.83
C GLY A 46 -0.15 2.84 -2.56
N ALA A 47 0.41 2.20 -3.59
CA ALA A 47 1.62 1.38 -3.46
C ALA A 47 2.86 2.24 -3.17
N ILE A 48 3.03 3.36 -3.88
CA ILE A 48 4.13 4.32 -3.64
C ILE A 48 4.08 4.85 -2.20
N ILE A 49 2.90 5.30 -1.75
CA ILE A 49 2.70 5.80 -0.39
C ILE A 49 3.04 4.71 0.65
N ALA A 50 2.55 3.48 0.46
CA ALA A 50 2.85 2.37 1.38
C ALA A 50 4.35 2.08 1.46
N GLN A 51 5.08 2.14 0.34
CA GLN A 51 6.53 1.97 0.33
C GLN A 51 7.25 3.11 1.06
N ASN A 52 6.83 4.36 0.86
CA ASN A 52 7.39 5.51 1.56
C ASN A 52 7.23 5.37 3.08
N ILE A 53 6.06 4.94 3.54
CA ILE A 53 5.78 4.69 4.95
C ILE A 53 6.71 3.62 5.54
N VAL A 54 6.92 2.51 4.83
CA VAL A 54 7.86 1.46 5.27
C VAL A 54 9.28 2.02 5.36
N ASN A 55 9.72 2.80 4.37
CA ASN A 55 11.04 3.44 4.38
C ASN A 55 11.22 4.39 5.57
N LEU A 56 10.24 5.28 5.80
CA LEU A 56 10.23 6.20 6.94
C LEU A 56 10.25 5.46 8.27
N SER A 57 9.48 4.37 8.39
CA SER A 57 9.40 3.56 9.61
C SER A 57 10.74 2.85 9.91
N ASN A 58 11.39 2.30 8.89
CA ASN A 58 12.70 1.67 9.03
C ASN A 58 13.78 2.69 9.42
N GLN A 59 13.77 3.88 8.82
CA GLN A 59 14.67 4.96 9.19
C GLN A 59 14.40 5.43 10.63
N SER A 60 13.14 5.57 11.04
CA SER A 60 12.78 5.88 12.44
C SER A 60 13.33 4.87 13.43
N ALA A 61 13.27 3.56 13.11
CA ALA A 61 13.80 2.51 13.97
C ALA A 61 15.33 2.60 14.11
N GLN A 62 16.05 2.88 13.01
CA GLN A 62 17.50 3.07 13.02
C GLN A 62 17.90 4.30 13.83
N ASP A 63 17.22 5.42 13.63
CA ASP A 63 17.49 6.66 14.33
C ASP A 63 17.14 6.57 15.82
N LEU A 64 16.08 5.83 16.20
CA LEU A 64 15.78 5.53 17.61
C LEU A 64 16.91 4.74 18.28
N ALA A 65 17.50 3.76 17.59
CA ALA A 65 18.67 3.05 18.10
C ALA A 65 19.85 4.01 18.31
N ARG A 66 20.06 4.93 17.35
CA ARG A 66 21.11 5.95 17.46
C ARG A 66 20.87 6.95 18.59
N VAL A 67 19.62 7.34 18.88
CA VAL A 67 19.28 8.16 20.06
C VAL A 67 19.75 7.48 21.35
N ASN A 68 19.48 6.18 21.48
CA ASN A 68 19.92 5.41 22.65
C ASN A 68 21.45 5.30 22.74
N ASP A 69 22.15 5.19 21.61
CA ASP A 69 23.62 5.17 21.61
C ASP A 69 24.19 6.54 22.01
N LEU A 70 23.64 7.63 21.47
CA LEU A 70 24.04 9.01 21.84
C LEU A 70 23.80 9.29 23.33
N ASP A 71 22.69 8.83 23.89
CA ASP A 71 22.42 8.93 25.34
C ASP A 71 23.49 8.19 26.17
N ARG A 72 23.86 6.97 25.77
CA ARG A 72 24.92 6.19 26.44
C ARG A 72 26.31 6.81 26.30
N GLU A 73 26.59 7.45 25.18
CA GLU A 73 27.83 8.18 24.89
C GLU A 73 27.91 9.51 25.70
N GLY A 74 26.82 9.95 26.33
CA GLY A 74 26.73 11.25 27.02
C GLY A 74 26.51 12.43 26.08
N SER A 75 26.20 12.16 24.81
CA SER A 75 25.96 13.14 23.75
C SER A 75 24.50 13.62 23.76
N THR A 76 24.04 14.18 24.90
CA THR A 76 22.63 14.51 25.14
C THR A 76 22.06 15.52 24.14
N GLU A 77 22.83 16.54 23.72
CA GLU A 77 22.37 17.53 22.75
C GLU A 77 22.06 16.91 21.37
N ASP A 78 22.93 16.01 20.90
CA ASP A 78 22.73 15.29 19.64
C ASP A 78 21.55 14.31 19.75
N ALA A 79 21.38 13.65 20.90
CA ALA A 79 20.24 12.78 21.18
C ALA A 79 18.92 13.56 21.14
N LEU A 80 18.88 14.75 21.77
CA LEU A 80 17.71 15.63 21.76
C LEU A 80 17.37 16.13 20.34
N ARG A 81 18.38 16.55 19.56
CA ARG A 81 18.19 16.97 18.17
C ARG A 81 17.59 15.85 17.32
N LEU A 82 18.18 14.66 17.38
CA LEU A 82 17.69 13.50 16.62
C LEU A 82 16.28 13.08 17.06
N THR A 83 15.97 13.17 18.36
CA THR A 83 14.62 12.91 18.87
C THR A 83 13.60 13.92 18.32
N ALA A 84 13.98 15.20 18.19
CA ALA A 84 13.10 16.21 17.58
C ALA A 84 12.87 15.96 16.07
N GLU A 85 13.89 15.51 15.34
CA GLU A 85 13.75 15.09 13.93
C GLU A 85 12.79 13.91 13.78
N LEU A 86 12.91 12.92 14.67
CA LEU A 86 12.01 11.77 14.73
C LEU A 86 10.56 12.17 15.01
N VAL A 87 10.32 13.23 15.79
CA VAL A 87 8.95 13.75 16.01
C VAL A 87 8.35 14.26 14.70
N ASN A 88 9.12 14.98 13.88
CA ASN A 88 8.65 15.43 12.58
C ASN A 88 8.38 14.24 11.66
N ARG A 89 9.27 13.24 11.65
CA ARG A 89 9.06 12.03 10.85
C ARG A 89 7.81 11.24 11.29
N SER A 90 7.50 11.22 12.58
CA SER A 90 6.25 10.60 13.06
C SER A 90 4.99 11.26 12.49
N LYS A 91 5.02 12.60 12.30
CA LYS A 91 3.93 13.35 11.66
C LYS A 91 3.87 13.05 10.17
N GLU A 92 5.01 12.99 9.48
CA GLU A 92 5.07 12.60 8.06
C GLU A 92 4.46 11.21 7.82
N ILE A 93 4.78 10.23 8.67
CA ILE A 93 4.18 8.88 8.58
C ILE A 93 2.65 8.93 8.74
N ARG A 94 2.15 9.79 9.64
CA ARG A 94 0.70 9.98 9.83
C ARG A 94 0.05 10.61 8.59
N ASP A 95 0.69 11.62 8.01
CA ASP A 95 0.17 12.32 6.83
C ASP A 95 0.15 11.40 5.60
N GLU A 96 1.16 10.55 5.46
CA GLU A 96 1.20 9.49 4.45
C GLU A 96 0.09 8.44 4.68
N ALA A 97 -0.20 8.07 5.94
CA ALA A 97 -1.30 7.17 6.24
C ALA A 97 -2.67 7.77 5.86
N ILE A 98 -2.86 9.09 6.08
CA ILE A 98 -4.05 9.81 5.64
C ILE A 98 -4.14 9.84 4.11
N SER A 99 -3.01 10.07 3.44
CA SER A 99 -2.93 10.05 1.97
C SER A 99 -3.26 8.66 1.41
N LEU A 100 -2.75 7.60 2.03
CA LEU A 100 -3.11 6.21 1.70
C LEU A 100 -4.61 5.97 1.85
N SER A 101 -5.21 6.45 2.94
CA SER A 101 -6.66 6.32 3.17
C SER A 101 -7.49 6.96 2.04
N THR A 102 -7.00 8.06 1.48
CA THR A 102 -7.64 8.75 0.36
C THR A 102 -7.59 7.89 -0.91
N GLN A 103 -6.44 7.28 -1.21
CA GLN A 103 -6.31 6.38 -2.36
C GLN A 103 -7.18 5.12 -2.20
N VAL A 104 -7.21 4.54 -1.01
CA VAL A 104 -8.07 3.39 -0.70
C VAL A 104 -9.54 3.75 -0.86
N GLY A 105 -9.94 4.95 -0.45
CA GLY A 105 -11.29 5.49 -0.69
C GLY A 105 -11.62 5.62 -2.18
N THR A 106 -10.67 6.08 -3.01
CA THR A 106 -10.82 6.13 -4.47
C THR A 106 -10.97 4.74 -5.08
N MET A 107 -10.12 3.78 -4.69
CA MET A 107 -10.24 2.38 -5.12
C MET A 107 -11.61 1.80 -4.76
N THR A 108 -12.11 2.10 -3.55
CA THR A 108 -13.40 1.60 -3.07
C THR A 108 -14.56 2.12 -3.92
N ARG A 109 -14.55 3.40 -4.30
CA ARG A 109 -15.60 3.98 -5.17
C ARG A 109 -15.56 3.40 -6.58
N ALA A 110 -14.37 3.17 -7.11
CA ALA A 110 -14.19 2.60 -8.45
C ALA A 110 -14.46 1.08 -8.50
N LEU A 111 -14.57 0.41 -7.35
CA LEU A 111 -14.75 -1.04 -7.25
C LEU A 111 -15.99 -1.55 -8.02
N SER A 112 -17.09 -0.79 -8.01
CA SER A 112 -18.34 -1.18 -8.69
C SER A 112 -18.23 -1.25 -10.21
N GLU A 113 -17.24 -0.57 -10.79
CA GLU A 113 -17.00 -0.51 -12.22
C GLU A 113 -16.13 -1.69 -12.73
N ILE A 114 -15.57 -2.51 -11.82
CA ILE A 114 -14.84 -3.73 -12.17
C ILE A 114 -15.83 -4.85 -12.50
N ASN A 115 -15.91 -5.28 -13.76
CA ASN A 115 -16.95 -6.23 -14.22
C ASN A 115 -16.78 -7.66 -13.69
N SER A 116 -15.54 -8.14 -13.53
CA SER A 116 -15.27 -9.49 -13.01
C SER A 116 -15.58 -9.56 -11.52
N LEU A 117 -16.49 -10.46 -11.11
CA LEU A 117 -16.86 -10.64 -9.70
C LEU A 117 -15.67 -11.13 -8.86
N ASP A 118 -14.90 -12.08 -9.38
CA ASP A 118 -13.73 -12.62 -8.68
C ASP A 118 -12.64 -11.56 -8.53
N ALA A 119 -12.38 -10.77 -9.59
CA ALA A 119 -11.43 -9.67 -9.51
C ALA A 119 -11.91 -8.60 -8.52
N ARG A 120 -13.19 -8.24 -8.56
CA ARG A 120 -13.79 -7.30 -7.61
C ARG A 120 -13.65 -7.78 -6.16
N GLN A 121 -13.84 -9.07 -5.91
CA GLN A 121 -13.68 -9.67 -4.59
C GLN A 121 -12.22 -9.60 -4.11
N ALA A 122 -11.26 -9.96 -4.97
CA ALA A 122 -9.83 -9.85 -4.65
C ALA A 122 -9.40 -8.39 -4.38
N ALA A 123 -9.89 -7.44 -5.17
CA ALA A 123 -9.70 -6.02 -4.96
C ALA A 123 -10.30 -5.54 -3.62
N LEU A 124 -11.50 -6.00 -3.27
CA LEU A 124 -12.14 -5.68 -1.99
C LEU A 124 -11.33 -6.20 -0.79
N GLU A 125 -10.79 -7.42 -0.88
CA GLU A 125 -9.91 -7.99 0.14
C GLU A 125 -8.66 -7.13 0.32
N SER A 126 -8.03 -6.70 -0.78
CA SER A 126 -6.87 -5.78 -0.74
C SER A 126 -7.22 -4.44 -0.08
N ILE A 127 -8.36 -3.85 -0.46
CA ILE A 127 -8.87 -2.61 0.13
C ILE A 127 -9.08 -2.75 1.64
N ALA A 128 -9.72 -3.84 2.08
CA ALA A 128 -9.96 -4.09 3.50
C ALA A 128 -8.65 -4.20 4.30
N SER A 129 -7.66 -4.94 3.79
CA SER A 129 -6.33 -5.01 4.40
C SER A 129 -5.63 -3.66 4.43
N ARG A 130 -5.76 -2.82 3.38
CA ARG A 130 -5.20 -1.46 3.35
C ARG A 130 -5.89 -0.50 4.32
N LEU A 131 -7.20 -0.62 4.53
CA LEU A 131 -7.89 0.15 5.58
C LEU A 131 -7.40 -0.23 6.98
N ALA A 132 -7.22 -1.53 7.24
CA ALA A 132 -6.65 -1.99 8.50
C ALA A 132 -5.21 -1.49 8.68
N LEU A 133 -4.40 -1.52 7.62
CA LEU A 133 -3.05 -0.96 7.58
C LEU A 133 -3.03 0.54 7.94
N VAL A 134 -3.92 1.34 7.35
CA VAL A 134 -4.05 2.79 7.67
C VAL A 134 -4.31 2.99 9.15
N SER A 135 -5.24 2.24 9.75
CA SER A 135 -5.52 2.35 11.19
C SER A 135 -4.30 2.02 12.04
N ARG A 136 -3.54 0.98 11.68
CA ARG A 136 -2.31 0.59 12.38
C ARG A 136 -1.21 1.65 12.25
N LEU A 137 -1.10 2.29 11.10
CA LEU A 137 -0.14 3.37 10.87
C LEU A 137 -0.43 4.62 11.70
N ILE A 138 -1.72 4.96 11.85
CA ILE A 138 -2.13 6.07 12.72
C ILE A 138 -1.76 5.75 14.17
N ASN A 139 -2.03 4.53 14.64
CA ASN A 139 -1.66 4.10 16.00
C ASN A 139 -0.14 4.10 16.19
N TYR A 140 0.61 3.52 15.26
CA TYR A 140 2.07 3.53 15.24
C TYR A 140 2.63 4.96 15.37
N SER A 141 2.12 5.90 14.56
CA SER A 141 2.57 7.29 14.61
C SER A 141 2.29 7.94 15.98
N GLY A 142 1.16 7.58 16.61
CA GLY A 142 0.80 8.03 17.95
C GLY A 142 1.72 7.46 19.03
N TYR A 143 1.96 6.14 19.02
CA TYR A 143 2.85 5.49 19.99
C TYR A 143 4.31 5.93 19.82
N LEU A 144 4.76 6.11 18.57
CA LEU A 144 6.07 6.68 18.28
C LEU A 144 6.18 8.10 18.85
N GLY A 145 5.17 8.95 18.65
CA GLY A 145 5.13 10.28 19.26
C GLY A 145 5.23 10.26 20.79
N GLN A 146 4.52 9.34 21.45
CA GLN A 146 4.60 9.16 22.91
C GLN A 146 5.96 8.69 23.38
N LEU A 147 6.59 7.75 22.66
CA LEU A 147 7.95 7.30 22.94
C LEU A 147 8.93 8.47 22.85
N LEU A 148 8.83 9.27 21.79
CA LEU A 148 9.73 10.39 21.56
C LEU A 148 9.55 11.50 22.60
N ASP A 149 8.32 11.77 23.04
CA ASP A 149 8.04 12.71 24.13
C ASP A 149 8.64 12.23 25.47
N ALA A 150 8.52 10.93 25.77
CA ALA A 150 9.15 10.33 26.95
C ALA A 150 10.69 10.42 26.89
N LEU A 151 11.28 10.19 25.70
CA LEU A 151 12.71 10.33 25.48
C LEU A 151 13.18 11.78 25.65
N GLN A 152 12.45 12.78 25.13
CA GLN A 152 12.78 14.19 25.32
C GLN A 152 12.77 14.58 26.81
N HIS A 153 11.76 14.15 27.57
CA HIS A 153 11.71 14.42 29.02
C HIS A 153 12.87 13.78 29.78
N ARG A 154 13.23 12.53 29.43
CA ARG A 154 14.35 11.80 30.04
C ARG A 154 15.68 12.50 29.74
N LEU A 155 15.94 12.81 28.47
CA LEU A 155 17.16 13.47 28.01
C LEU A 155 17.30 14.90 28.56
N SER A 156 16.19 15.60 28.79
CA SER A 156 16.19 16.96 29.37
C SER A 156 16.38 16.98 30.89
N GLY A 157 16.54 15.82 31.55
CA GLY A 157 16.68 15.73 33.00
C GLY A 157 15.37 15.93 33.79
N ASN A 158 14.22 15.98 33.10
CA ASN A 158 12.92 16.20 33.72
C ASN A 158 12.26 14.90 34.27
N GLY A 159 12.96 13.76 34.16
CA GLY A 159 12.56 12.48 34.74
C GLY A 159 11.31 11.88 34.10
N ALA A 160 11.48 11.09 33.05
CA ALA A 160 10.41 10.19 32.60
C ALA A 160 10.46 8.89 33.42
N PRO A 161 9.32 8.31 33.84
CA PRO A 161 9.30 6.98 34.43
C PRO A 161 9.88 5.94 33.46
N ASP A 162 10.84 5.11 33.91
CA ASP A 162 11.53 4.11 33.07
C ASP A 162 10.56 3.12 32.38
N ASN A 163 9.42 2.83 33.01
CA ASN A 163 8.38 1.95 32.47
C ASN A 163 7.61 2.55 31.27
N THR A 164 7.61 3.88 31.09
CA THR A 164 6.93 4.53 29.97
C THR A 164 7.65 4.27 28.65
N VAL A 165 8.99 4.32 28.66
CA VAL A 165 9.82 4.10 27.47
C VAL A 165 9.71 2.64 27.00
N GLN A 166 9.82 1.69 27.93
CA GLN A 166 9.73 0.26 27.59
C GLN A 166 8.35 -0.11 27.03
N ASN A 167 7.27 0.33 27.68
CA ASN A 167 5.90 0.08 27.20
C ASN A 167 5.67 0.69 25.81
N ALA A 168 6.17 1.90 25.56
CA ALA A 168 6.02 2.55 24.26
C ALA A 168 6.81 1.82 23.15
N ILE A 169 8.01 1.30 23.45
CA ILE A 169 8.78 0.45 22.52
C ILE A 169 8.01 -0.83 22.16
N GLU A 170 7.42 -1.51 23.15
CA GLU A 170 6.62 -2.72 22.91
C GLU A 170 5.41 -2.44 22.02
N GLN A 171 4.72 -1.31 22.24
CA GLN A 171 3.60 -0.88 21.41
C GLN A 171 4.03 -0.55 19.97
N VAL A 172 5.12 0.20 19.80
CA VAL A 172 5.70 0.52 18.49
C VAL A 172 6.04 -0.76 17.72
N ASN A 173 6.71 -1.71 18.37
CA ASN A 173 7.06 -3.00 17.76
C ASN A 173 5.84 -3.84 17.38
N ALA A 174 4.81 -3.87 18.24
CA ALA A 174 3.56 -4.57 17.96
C ALA A 174 2.87 -3.98 16.71
N GLU A 175 2.84 -2.67 16.57
CA GLU A 175 2.27 -2.01 15.40
C GLU A 175 3.10 -2.26 14.13
N VAL A 176 4.44 -2.24 14.18
CA VAL A 176 5.30 -2.59 13.04
C VAL A 176 4.99 -3.99 12.50
N ASN A 177 4.83 -4.96 13.40
CA ASN A 177 4.47 -6.33 13.03
C ASN A 177 3.09 -6.39 12.35
N ALA A 178 2.10 -5.67 12.88
CA ALA A 178 0.76 -5.60 12.30
C ALA A 178 0.77 -4.92 10.92
N ILE A 179 1.50 -3.81 10.78
CA ILE A 179 1.69 -3.07 9.51
C ILE A 179 2.26 -4.00 8.44
N ASN A 180 3.35 -4.72 8.76
CA ASN A 180 3.98 -5.65 7.82
C ASN A 180 3.03 -6.76 7.39
N ASN A 181 2.24 -7.33 8.31
CA ASN A 181 1.27 -8.37 8.01
C ASN A 181 0.15 -7.85 7.08
N PHE A 182 -0.48 -6.72 7.41
CA PHE A 182 -1.55 -6.18 6.56
C PHE A 182 -1.04 -5.72 5.19
N ASN A 183 0.18 -5.19 5.11
CA ASN A 183 0.81 -4.85 3.84
C ASN A 183 1.03 -6.09 2.96
N ALA A 184 1.51 -7.19 3.54
CA ALA A 184 1.68 -8.46 2.83
C ALA A 184 0.34 -9.04 2.35
N GLN A 185 -0.70 -9.03 3.20
CA GLN A 185 -2.04 -9.50 2.83
C GLN A 185 -2.65 -8.67 1.70
N ALA A 186 -2.52 -7.34 1.77
CA ALA A 186 -2.97 -6.44 0.73
C ALA A 186 -2.26 -6.71 -0.60
N GLY A 187 -0.95 -6.93 -0.57
CA GLY A 187 -0.14 -7.33 -1.73
C GLY A 187 -0.62 -8.65 -2.35
N GLN A 188 -0.76 -9.69 -1.54
CA GLN A 188 -1.23 -11.01 -2.00
C GLN A 188 -2.64 -10.98 -2.60
N ALA A 189 -3.54 -10.17 -2.04
CA ALA A 189 -4.87 -9.96 -2.61
C ALA A 189 -4.79 -9.23 -3.95
N MET A 190 -3.85 -8.28 -4.10
CA MET A 190 -3.61 -7.59 -5.36
C MET A 190 -2.98 -8.50 -6.42
N ASP A 191 -2.02 -9.35 -6.05
CA ASP A 191 -1.44 -10.32 -6.98
C ASP A 191 -2.49 -11.30 -7.52
N ARG A 192 -3.50 -11.66 -6.70
CA ARG A 192 -4.65 -12.46 -7.14
C ARG A 192 -5.55 -11.67 -8.07
N PHE A 193 -5.81 -10.40 -7.76
CA PHE A 193 -6.55 -9.50 -8.64
C PHE A 193 -5.88 -9.42 -10.02
N ASP A 194 -4.57 -9.19 -10.07
CA ASP A 194 -3.77 -9.06 -11.30
C ASP A 194 -3.87 -10.33 -12.17
N LYS A 195 -3.71 -11.50 -11.56
CA LYS A 195 -3.89 -12.79 -12.24
C LYS A 195 -5.29 -13.00 -12.84
N LEU A 196 -6.33 -12.46 -12.18
CA LEU A 196 -7.73 -12.60 -12.63
C LEU A 196 -8.08 -11.66 -13.78
N ILE A 197 -7.33 -10.57 -13.95
CA ILE A 197 -7.51 -9.58 -15.02
C ILE A 197 -6.53 -9.79 -16.18
N GLY A 198 -5.56 -10.70 -16.04
CA GLY A 198 -4.56 -10.99 -17.05
C GLY A 198 -3.36 -10.03 -17.08
N GLU A 199 -3.09 -9.35 -15.96
CA GLU A 199 -1.86 -8.57 -15.71
C GLU A 199 -0.85 -9.40 -14.89
#